data_AF-A0A7C1CZC5-F1
#
_entry.id   AF-A0A7C1CZC5-F1
#
_cell.length_a   1.000
_cell.length_b   1.000
_cell.length_c   1.000
_cell.angle_alpha   90.00
_cell.angle_beta   90.00
_cell.angle_gamma   90.00
#
_symmetry.space_group_name_H-M   'P 1'
#
loop_
_entity.id
_entity.type
_entity.pdbx_description
1 polymer ?
#
loop_
_entity_poly.entity_id
_entity_poly.type
_entity_poly.pdbx_seq_one_letter_code
_entity_poly.pdbx_strand_id
1 'polypeptide(L)'
;MLTKFDWLLRCRSGTELLATLKLFQQSAEGDNLLSSLKFGGPSIAIGNLCQRCHVYASVKEANHLVRYCQFCRKIQVIKKHLIHKSQRTAFIWGYLNQIPQRIKKPASSKFFYGSFVVDENRFLVAIQRQYLREWLQELVIYGGTKVKGTLQIIPSTGIHRNLNMGDYLSWAVHHQANLGMSQLWVRFYTEPNQIINPKIREKQGVLSYTIAEFISMLEMVEIFRAALIPDEQQKLFELLQLSDPNEKHFYWGRFL
;
A
#
# COMPACT_ATOMS: atom_id res chain seq x y z
N MET A 1 9.64 19.85 -12.67
CA MET A 1 9.23 19.88 -11.24
C MET A 1 8.65 18.52 -10.90
N LEU A 2 8.94 17.96 -9.72
CA LEU A 2 8.35 16.67 -9.31
C LEU A 2 6.84 16.82 -9.12
N THR A 3 6.06 15.98 -9.79
CA THR A 3 4.62 15.85 -9.59
C THR A 3 4.33 15.22 -8.23
N LYS A 4 3.08 15.30 -7.75
CA LYS A 4 2.64 14.59 -6.53
C LYS A 4 2.88 13.08 -6.64
N PHE A 5 2.68 12.51 -7.82
CA PHE A 5 2.90 11.09 -8.04
C PHE A 5 4.40 10.72 -7.94
N ASP A 6 5.30 11.55 -8.48
CA ASP A 6 6.76 11.33 -8.36
C ASP A 6 7.23 11.28 -6.90
N TRP A 7 6.58 12.04 -6.01
CA TRP A 7 6.88 11.99 -4.58
C TRP A 7 6.47 10.66 -3.93
N LEU A 8 5.38 10.04 -4.37
CA LEU A 8 4.96 8.71 -3.90
C LEU A 8 5.97 7.65 -4.35
N LEU A 9 6.42 7.72 -5.61
CA LEU A 9 7.42 6.81 -6.18
C LEU A 9 8.82 6.96 -5.57
N ARG A 10 9.07 8.02 -4.80
CA ARG A 10 10.34 8.27 -4.10
C ARG A 10 10.29 7.89 -2.61
N CYS A 11 9.20 7.29 -2.14
CA CYS A 11 9.04 6.96 -0.72
C CYS A 11 9.90 5.75 -0.31
N ARG A 12 10.76 5.94 0.69
CA ARG A 12 11.70 4.88 1.12
C ARG A 12 11.06 3.71 1.86
N SER A 13 9.96 3.94 2.57
CA SER A 13 9.26 2.94 3.37
C SER A 13 7.75 3.20 3.39
N GLY A 14 6.96 2.23 3.84
CA GLY A 14 5.53 2.39 4.00
C GLY A 14 5.15 3.54 4.94
N THR A 15 5.90 3.76 6.02
CA THR A 15 5.67 4.92 6.91
C THR A 15 5.87 6.25 6.20
N GLU A 16 6.85 6.32 5.30
CA GLU A 16 7.13 7.53 4.53
C GLU A 16 6.05 7.78 3.46
N LEU A 17 5.57 6.71 2.83
CA LEU A 17 4.45 6.78 1.90
C LEU A 17 3.19 7.27 2.62
N LEU A 18 2.89 6.73 3.80
CA LEU A 18 1.76 7.15 4.62
C LEU A 18 1.85 8.62 5.03
N ALA A 19 3.05 9.07 5.45
CA ALA A 19 3.29 10.47 5.77
C ALA A 19 3.07 11.39 4.56
N THR A 20 3.52 10.96 3.38
CA THR A 20 3.36 11.70 2.12
C THR A 20 1.89 11.80 1.71
N LEU A 21 1.13 10.71 1.82
CA LEU A 21 -0.32 10.71 1.56
C LEU A 21 -1.07 11.65 2.52
N LYS A 22 -0.72 11.62 3.81
CA LYS A 22 -1.33 12.50 4.81
C LYS A 22 -1.07 13.98 4.50
N LEU A 23 0.15 14.30 4.06
CA LEU A 23 0.51 15.67 3.67
C LEU A 23 -0.24 16.13 2.42
N PHE A 24 -0.48 15.24 1.45
CA PHE A 24 -1.29 15.56 0.26
C PHE A 24 -2.77 15.77 0.56
N GLN A 25 -3.32 15.09 1.57
CA GLN A 25 -4.69 15.33 2.01
C GLN A 25 -4.86 16.70 2.68
N GLN A 26 -3.79 17.25 3.27
CA GLN A 26 -3.74 18.63 3.75
C GLN A 26 -3.48 19.59 2.58
N SER A 27 -4.35 19.51 1.55
CA SER A 27 -4.19 20.08 0.20
C SER A 27 -3.59 21.48 0.18
N ALA A 28 -4.06 22.41 1.02
CA ALA A 28 -3.52 23.76 1.11
C ALA A 28 -2.05 23.81 1.57
N GLU A 29 -1.66 23.06 2.61
CA GLU A 29 -0.27 23.04 3.08
C GLU A 29 0.62 22.28 2.08
N GLY A 30 0.16 21.13 1.57
CA GLY A 30 0.90 20.32 0.62
C GLY A 30 1.22 21.05 -0.68
N ASP A 31 0.25 21.74 -1.27
CA ASP A 31 0.43 22.44 -2.55
C ASP A 31 1.28 23.70 -2.41
N ASN A 32 1.08 24.47 -1.34
CA ASN A 32 1.93 25.62 -1.03
C ASN A 32 3.39 25.21 -0.78
N LEU A 33 3.61 24.07 -0.11
CA LEU A 33 4.96 23.55 0.12
C LEU A 33 5.62 23.05 -1.16
N LEU A 34 4.86 22.58 -2.14
CA LEU A 34 5.41 22.14 -3.43
C LEU A 34 5.77 23.33 -4.32
N SER A 35 4.93 24.37 -4.34
CA SER A 35 5.16 25.58 -5.14
C SER A 35 6.31 26.43 -4.60
N SER A 36 6.61 26.36 -3.30
CA SER A 36 7.72 27.10 -2.68
C SER A 36 9.11 26.46 -2.90
N LEU A 37 9.19 25.25 -3.50
CA LEU A 37 10.46 24.53 -3.63
C LEU A 37 11.36 25.13 -4.71
N LYS A 38 12.60 25.42 -4.32
CA LYS A 38 13.67 25.81 -5.25
C LYS A 38 14.48 24.59 -5.66
N PHE A 39 14.83 24.49 -6.94
CA PHE A 39 15.76 23.48 -7.42
C PHE A 39 17.12 23.63 -6.74
N GLY A 40 17.76 22.50 -6.41
CA GLY A 40 19.13 22.53 -5.92
C GLY A 40 20.11 22.69 -7.09
N GLY A 41 21.31 23.17 -6.78
CA GLY A 41 22.41 23.15 -7.74
C GLY A 41 22.88 21.73 -8.06
N PRO A 42 23.68 21.54 -9.14
CA PRO A 42 24.22 20.23 -9.49
C PRO A 42 25.09 19.67 -8.35
N SER A 43 25.09 18.34 -8.20
CA SER A 43 25.77 17.63 -7.10
C SER A 43 27.29 17.87 -7.04
N ILE A 44 27.89 18.30 -8.14
CA ILE A 44 29.34 18.53 -8.29
C ILE A 44 29.74 19.95 -7.82
N ALA A 45 28.80 20.90 -7.72
CA ALA A 45 29.10 22.31 -7.43
C ALA A 45 28.46 22.77 -6.11
N ILE A 46 29.19 22.69 -4.98
CA ILE A 46 28.91 23.28 -3.62
C ILE A 46 27.41 23.27 -3.21
N GLY A 47 26.65 22.33 -3.75
CA GLY A 47 25.22 22.45 -3.88
C GLY A 47 24.55 21.85 -2.69
N ASN A 48 23.71 22.62 -2.01
CA ASN A 48 22.88 22.12 -0.92
C ASN A 48 21.71 21.32 -1.52
N LEU A 49 21.96 20.09 -1.99
CA LEU A 49 20.90 19.19 -2.44
C LEU A 49 20.27 18.47 -1.24
N CYS A 50 18.95 18.30 -1.29
CA CYS A 50 18.25 17.47 -0.34
C CYS A 50 18.72 16.01 -0.43
N GLN A 51 19.17 15.43 0.68
CA GLN A 51 19.64 14.04 0.78
C GLN A 51 18.54 12.98 0.61
N ARG A 52 17.28 13.40 0.52
CA ARG A 52 16.13 12.50 0.29
C ARG A 52 15.72 12.49 -1.17
N CYS A 53 15.36 13.67 -1.72
CA CYS A 53 14.85 13.74 -3.09
C CYS A 53 15.94 13.98 -4.15
N HIS A 54 17.12 14.50 -3.77
CA HIS A 54 18.22 14.82 -4.68
C HIS A 54 17.85 15.77 -5.84
N VAL A 55 16.72 16.49 -5.73
CA VAL A 55 16.22 17.41 -6.78
C VAL A 55 16.14 18.84 -6.26
N TYR A 56 15.61 19.02 -5.06
CA TYR A 56 15.37 20.34 -4.48
C TYR A 56 16.47 20.75 -3.51
N ALA A 57 16.64 22.07 -3.37
CA ALA A 57 17.60 22.64 -2.45
C ALA A 57 17.25 22.29 -1.00
N SER A 58 18.26 22.02 -0.19
CA SER A 58 18.13 21.85 1.24
C SER A 58 17.95 23.22 1.92
N VAL A 59 17.24 23.24 3.05
CA VAL A 59 16.95 24.50 3.75
C VAL A 59 18.16 24.93 4.57
N LYS A 60 18.56 26.20 4.47
CA LYS A 60 19.49 26.82 5.42
C LYS A 60 18.67 27.42 6.57
N GLU A 61 18.90 26.99 7.79
CA GLU A 61 18.29 27.60 8.98
C GLU A 61 19.38 28.16 9.88
N ALA A 62 19.37 29.48 10.08
CA ALA A 62 20.02 30.31 11.11
C ALA A 62 21.51 30.06 11.50
N ASN A 63 22.16 28.98 11.05
CA ASN A 63 23.58 28.58 11.11
C ASN A 63 23.80 27.06 10.85
N HIS A 64 22.75 26.29 10.56
CA HIS A 64 22.85 24.87 10.24
C HIS A 64 22.27 24.55 8.86
N LEU A 65 23.03 23.76 8.09
CA LEU A 65 22.56 23.16 6.86
C LEU A 65 21.64 21.98 7.21
N VAL A 66 20.33 22.17 7.01
CA VAL A 66 19.38 21.07 7.11
C VAL A 66 19.59 20.17 5.90
N ARG A 67 19.70 18.86 6.11
CA ARG A 67 19.95 17.85 5.06
C ARG A 67 18.78 17.67 4.07
N TYR A 68 17.65 18.33 4.30
CA TYR A 68 16.41 18.12 3.57
C TYR A 68 15.81 19.42 3.05
N CYS A 69 15.09 19.36 1.92
CA CYS A 69 14.21 20.45 1.50
C CYS A 69 12.99 20.55 2.42
N GLN A 70 12.26 21.66 2.33
CA GLN A 70 11.11 21.96 3.20
C GLN A 70 10.07 20.83 3.20
N PHE A 71 9.69 20.34 2.01
CA PHE A 71 8.73 19.24 1.85
C PHE A 71 9.23 17.91 2.43
N CYS A 72 10.47 17.52 2.12
CA CYS A 72 11.09 16.32 2.67
C CYS A 72 11.19 16.36 4.21
N ARG A 73 11.49 17.53 4.78
CA ARG A 73 11.53 17.71 6.23
C ARG A 73 10.15 17.49 6.86
N LYS A 74 9.10 18.09 6.29
CA LYS A 74 7.72 17.89 6.76
C LYS A 74 7.33 16.41 6.75
N ILE A 75 7.67 15.68 5.69
CA ILE A 75 7.49 14.22 5.63
C ILE A 75 8.22 13.52 6.78
N GLN A 76 9.50 13.86 7.04
CA GLN A 76 10.24 13.22 8.14
C GLN A 76 9.64 13.51 9.52
N VAL A 77 9.12 14.72 9.75
CA VAL A 77 8.43 15.08 10.99
C VAL A 77 7.16 14.23 11.16
N ILE A 78 6.30 14.21 10.15
CA ILE A 78 5.05 13.43 10.18
C ILE A 78 5.34 11.93 10.36
N LYS A 79 6.35 11.40 9.66
CA LYS A 79 6.76 9.99 9.69
C LYS A 79 7.03 9.48 11.10
N LYS A 80 7.65 10.28 11.99
CA LYS A 80 7.97 9.87 13.37
C LYS A 80 6.74 9.43 14.15
N HIS A 81 5.58 10.03 13.89
CA HIS A 81 4.32 9.73 14.59
C HIS A 81 3.49 8.63 13.92
N LEU A 82 3.96 8.08 12.79
CA LEU A 82 3.19 7.12 11.98
C LEU A 82 3.79 5.71 11.96
N ILE A 83 4.90 5.46 12.66
CA ILE A 83 5.61 4.18 12.63
C ILE A 83 4.69 3.03 13.06
N HIS A 84 4.03 3.14 14.20
CA HIS A 84 3.13 2.08 14.68
C HIS A 84 1.89 1.92 13.79
N LYS A 85 1.40 3.01 13.20
CA LYS A 85 0.24 2.98 12.29
C LYS A 85 0.58 2.29 10.98
N SER A 86 1.77 2.55 10.42
CA SER A 86 2.17 1.98 9.13
C SER A 86 2.29 0.46 9.17
N GLN A 87 2.75 -0.12 10.27
CA GLN A 87 2.84 -1.57 10.45
C GLN A 87 1.49 -2.28 10.30
N ARG A 88 0.41 -1.62 10.71
CA ARG A 88 -0.97 -2.12 10.60
C ARG A 88 -1.71 -1.59 9.36
N THR A 89 -0.98 -0.95 8.45
CA THR A 89 -1.53 -0.39 7.22
C THR A 89 -1.30 -1.35 6.05
N ALA A 90 -2.28 -1.42 5.16
CA ALA A 90 -2.15 -1.95 3.81
C ALA A 90 -2.28 -0.79 2.82
N PHE A 91 -1.46 -0.82 1.78
CA PHE A 91 -1.54 0.11 0.66
C PHE A 91 -2.28 -0.56 -0.48
N ILE A 92 -3.24 0.11 -1.07
CA ILE A 92 -4.04 -0.44 -2.15
C ILE A 92 -3.87 0.45 -3.37
N TRP A 93 -3.22 -0.09 -4.39
CA TRP A 93 -3.18 0.51 -5.70
C TRP A 93 -4.40 0.03 -6.49
N GLY A 94 -5.28 0.97 -6.87
CA GLY A 94 -6.48 0.67 -7.63
C GLY A 94 -6.36 1.18 -9.05
N TYR A 95 -6.74 0.34 -10.02
CA TYR A 95 -6.97 0.72 -11.41
C TYR A 95 -8.36 0.23 -11.81
N LEU A 96 -9.33 1.15 -11.80
CA LEU A 96 -10.74 0.86 -12.01
C LEU A 96 -11.27 1.61 -13.23
N ASN A 97 -12.34 1.10 -13.83
CA ASN A 97 -13.09 1.82 -14.87
C ASN A 97 -13.76 3.11 -14.37
N GLN A 98 -14.04 3.19 -13.07
CA GLN A 98 -14.56 4.39 -12.40
C GLN A 98 -14.15 4.39 -10.93
N ILE A 99 -13.53 5.48 -10.47
CA ILE A 99 -13.17 5.63 -9.05
C ILE A 99 -14.42 5.97 -8.21
N PRO A 100 -14.76 5.18 -7.18
CA PRO A 100 -15.85 5.49 -6.26
C PRO A 100 -15.71 6.85 -5.59
N GLN A 101 -16.82 7.58 -5.42
CA GLN A 101 -16.81 8.93 -4.84
C GLN A 101 -16.19 8.99 -3.43
N ARG A 102 -16.37 7.94 -2.62
CA ARG A 102 -15.79 7.84 -1.27
C ARG A 102 -14.26 7.86 -1.27
N ILE A 103 -13.61 7.41 -2.35
CA ILE A 103 -12.15 7.45 -2.50
C ILE A 103 -11.69 8.86 -2.88
N LYS A 104 -12.47 9.54 -3.73
CA LYS A 104 -12.22 10.95 -4.13
C LYS A 104 -12.37 11.92 -2.95
N LYS A 105 -13.24 11.62 -1.98
CA LYS A 105 -13.49 12.42 -0.78
C LYS A 105 -13.17 11.63 0.51
N PRO A 106 -11.88 11.38 0.81
CA PRO A 106 -11.48 10.53 1.92
C PRO A 106 -11.73 11.14 3.31
N ALA A 107 -11.92 12.46 3.41
CA ALA A 107 -11.98 13.19 4.67
C ALA A 107 -13.12 12.74 5.61
N SER A 108 -14.14 12.06 5.08
CA SER A 108 -15.27 11.52 5.84
C SER A 108 -15.18 9.99 6.06
N SER A 109 -14.13 9.33 5.58
CA SER A 109 -14.02 7.87 5.65
C SER A 109 -13.25 7.43 6.88
N LYS A 110 -13.89 6.64 7.75
CA LYS A 110 -13.22 5.97 8.88
C LYS A 110 -12.14 4.97 8.44
N PHE A 111 -12.15 4.55 7.17
CA PHE A 111 -11.28 3.48 6.67
C PHE A 111 -9.88 3.96 6.31
N PHE A 112 -9.74 5.17 5.78
CA PHE A 112 -8.51 5.60 5.13
C PHE A 112 -7.64 6.46 6.03
N TYR A 113 -6.38 6.09 6.16
CA TYR A 113 -5.36 6.98 6.70
C TYR A 113 -4.84 7.99 5.68
N GLY A 114 -5.05 7.70 4.39
CA GLY A 114 -4.54 8.49 3.28
C GLY A 114 -5.17 8.03 1.96
N SER A 115 -5.46 8.95 1.05
CA SER A 115 -5.79 8.64 -0.33
C SER A 115 -5.17 9.64 -1.28
N PHE A 116 -4.86 9.17 -2.48
CA PHE A 116 -4.33 9.96 -3.57
C PHE A 116 -4.94 9.46 -4.87
N VAL A 117 -5.63 10.35 -5.59
CA VAL A 117 -6.19 10.06 -6.91
C VAL A 117 -5.17 10.53 -7.94
N VAL A 118 -4.69 9.61 -8.77
CA VAL A 118 -3.67 9.92 -9.80
C VAL A 118 -4.34 10.50 -11.04
N ASP A 119 -5.41 9.84 -11.49
CA ASP A 119 -6.24 10.25 -12.62
C ASP A 119 -7.67 9.73 -12.44
N GLU A 120 -8.46 9.65 -13.52
CA GLU A 120 -9.86 9.23 -13.47
C GLU A 120 -10.06 7.76 -13.05
N ASN A 121 -9.04 6.93 -13.24
CA ASN A 121 -9.09 5.47 -13.11
C ASN A 121 -8.12 4.93 -12.05
N ARG A 122 -7.06 5.67 -11.73
CA ARG A 122 -6.00 5.25 -10.82
C ARG A 122 -6.03 5.98 -9.49
N PHE A 123 -5.86 5.22 -8.42
CA PHE A 123 -5.71 5.76 -7.07
C PHE A 123 -4.81 4.91 -6.19
N LEU A 124 -4.33 5.52 -5.12
CA LEU A 124 -3.63 4.86 -4.03
C LEU A 124 -4.36 5.21 -2.72
N VAL A 125 -4.71 4.19 -1.94
CA VAL A 125 -5.24 4.39 -0.58
C VAL A 125 -4.36 3.65 0.43
N ALA A 126 -4.30 4.22 1.63
CA ALA A 126 -3.75 3.57 2.81
C ALA A 126 -4.89 3.26 3.78
N ILE A 127 -5.12 1.97 4.04
CA ILE A 127 -6.20 1.47 4.91
C ILE A 127 -5.60 0.74 6.11
N GLN A 128 -6.26 0.83 7.27
CA GLN A 128 -5.93 -0.07 8.37
C GLN A 128 -6.40 -1.49 8.04
N ARG A 129 -5.52 -2.49 8.20
CA ARG A 129 -5.79 -3.88 7.79
C ARG A 129 -7.10 -4.45 8.33
N GLN A 130 -7.47 -4.10 9.56
CA GLN A 130 -8.71 -4.57 10.20
C GLN A 130 -9.99 -4.11 9.48
N TYR A 131 -9.93 -3.01 8.73
CA TYR A 131 -11.07 -2.47 7.99
C TYR A 131 -11.10 -2.89 6.53
N LEU A 132 -10.14 -3.71 6.08
CA LEU A 132 -10.03 -4.09 4.68
C LEU A 132 -11.31 -4.81 4.20
N ARG A 133 -11.82 -5.76 4.98
CA ARG A 133 -13.05 -6.48 4.63
C ARG A 133 -14.25 -5.55 4.53
N GLU A 134 -14.50 -4.76 5.58
CA GLU A 134 -15.63 -3.81 5.64
C GLU A 134 -15.59 -2.86 4.43
N TRP A 135 -14.42 -2.33 4.09
CA TRP A 135 -14.26 -1.44 2.96
C TRP A 135 -14.53 -2.13 1.61
N LEU A 136 -14.06 -3.36 1.42
CA LEU A 136 -14.31 -4.13 0.20
C LEU A 136 -15.79 -4.50 0.07
N GLN A 137 -16.46 -4.87 1.16
CA GLN A 137 -17.91 -5.11 1.18
C GLN A 137 -18.68 -3.83 0.79
N GLU A 138 -18.34 -2.68 1.37
CA GLU A 138 -18.94 -1.41 0.95
C GLU A 138 -18.70 -1.11 -0.53
N LEU A 139 -17.49 -1.36 -1.03
CA LEU A 139 -17.18 -1.14 -2.44
C LEU A 139 -18.10 -1.96 -3.36
N VAL A 140 -18.40 -3.22 -2.98
CA VAL A 140 -19.33 -4.08 -3.71
C VAL A 140 -20.77 -3.61 -3.56
N ILE A 141 -21.21 -3.23 -2.35
CA ILE A 141 -22.59 -2.79 -2.08
C ILE A 141 -22.92 -1.51 -2.86
N TYR A 142 -22.03 -0.52 -2.83
CA TYR A 142 -22.28 0.78 -3.47
C TYR A 142 -21.85 0.81 -4.94
N GLY A 143 -20.81 0.06 -5.31
CA GLY A 143 -20.31 -0.02 -6.69
C GLY A 143 -21.06 -1.02 -7.56
N GLY A 144 -21.62 -2.06 -6.95
CA GLY A 144 -22.26 -3.18 -7.64
C GLY A 144 -21.36 -3.82 -8.70
N THR A 145 -21.98 -4.34 -9.75
CA THR A 145 -21.29 -4.91 -10.93
C THR A 145 -20.69 -3.87 -11.87
N LYS A 146 -20.90 -2.56 -11.59
CA LYS A 146 -20.42 -1.47 -12.43
C LYS A 146 -18.94 -1.18 -12.22
N VAL A 147 -18.42 -1.42 -11.03
CA VAL A 147 -17.00 -1.22 -10.72
C VAL A 147 -16.21 -2.45 -11.20
N LYS A 148 -15.30 -2.22 -12.14
CA LYS A 148 -14.46 -3.25 -12.76
C LYS A 148 -13.00 -2.78 -12.77
N GLY A 149 -12.08 -3.73 -12.81
CA GLY A 149 -10.65 -3.47 -12.85
C GLY A 149 -9.90 -4.24 -11.79
N THR A 150 -8.88 -3.64 -11.19
CA THR A 150 -7.97 -4.34 -10.28
C THR A 150 -7.65 -3.51 -9.04
N LEU A 151 -7.69 -4.17 -7.88
CA LEU A 151 -7.14 -3.69 -6.63
C LEU A 151 -5.91 -4.52 -6.28
N GLN A 152 -4.75 -3.88 -6.14
CA GLN A 152 -3.51 -4.53 -5.71
C GLN A 152 -3.22 -4.13 -4.27
N ILE A 153 -3.29 -5.09 -3.36
CA ILE A 153 -3.11 -4.89 -1.92
C ILE A 153 -1.66 -5.25 -1.58
N ILE A 154 -0.92 -4.23 -1.16
CA ILE A 154 0.53 -4.28 -0.91
C ILE A 154 0.77 -4.00 0.58
N PRO A 155 1.51 -4.87 1.29
CA PRO A 155 1.80 -4.65 2.69
C PRO A 155 2.79 -3.49 2.87
N SER A 156 2.66 -2.76 3.97
CA SER A 156 3.64 -1.73 4.35
C SER A 156 5.04 -2.33 4.55
N THR A 157 6.05 -1.67 4.01
CA THR A 157 7.46 -2.09 4.10
C THR A 157 8.25 -1.24 5.10
N GLY A 158 9.28 -1.86 5.68
CA GLY A 158 10.34 -1.15 6.39
C GLY A 158 11.31 -0.46 5.43
N ILE A 159 12.37 0.12 5.97
CA ILE A 159 13.50 0.56 5.14
C ILE A 159 14.34 -0.68 4.84
N HIS A 160 14.41 -1.09 3.58
CA HIS A 160 15.29 -2.16 3.11
C HIS A 160 16.41 -1.57 2.25
N ARG A 161 17.56 -2.26 2.18
CA ARG A 161 18.77 -1.75 1.48
C ARG A 161 18.62 -1.68 -0.04
N ASN A 162 17.82 -2.58 -0.62
CA ASN A 162 17.80 -2.77 -2.08
C ASN A 162 16.51 -2.28 -2.75
N LEU A 163 15.38 -2.33 -2.05
CA LEU A 163 14.08 -1.96 -2.58
C LEU A 163 13.33 -1.09 -1.58
N ASN A 164 12.71 -0.05 -2.10
CA ASN A 164 11.92 0.90 -1.35
C ASN A 164 10.42 0.77 -1.68
N MET A 165 9.59 1.45 -0.89
CA MET A 165 8.13 1.43 -1.08
C MET A 165 7.71 1.99 -2.45
N GLY A 166 8.40 3.02 -2.94
CA GLY A 166 8.20 3.58 -4.27
C GLY A 166 8.51 2.61 -5.41
N ASP A 167 9.52 1.74 -5.24
CA ASP A 167 9.83 0.69 -6.21
C ASP A 167 8.66 -0.30 -6.28
N TYR A 168 8.14 -0.76 -5.14
CA TYR A 168 6.97 -1.64 -5.10
C TYR A 168 5.72 -0.99 -5.73
N LEU A 169 5.49 0.31 -5.50
CA LEU A 169 4.42 1.03 -6.20
C LEU A 169 4.64 1.08 -7.72
N SER A 170 5.88 1.27 -8.17
CA SER A 170 6.22 1.25 -9.59
C SER A 170 5.90 -0.10 -10.23
N TRP A 171 6.22 -1.20 -9.54
CA TRP A 171 5.85 -2.56 -9.95
C TRP A 171 4.33 -2.75 -9.99
N ALA A 172 3.60 -2.23 -8.99
CA ALA A 172 2.14 -2.29 -8.98
C ALA A 172 1.53 -1.58 -10.20
N VAL A 173 2.03 -0.39 -10.51
CA VAL A 173 1.60 0.40 -11.67
C VAL A 173 1.89 -0.37 -12.96
N HIS A 174 3.09 -0.95 -13.08
CA HIS A 174 3.48 -1.74 -14.23
C HIS A 174 2.58 -2.97 -14.43
N HIS A 175 2.24 -3.68 -13.35
CA HIS A 175 1.44 -4.90 -13.42
C HIS A 175 -0.07 -4.68 -13.53
N GLN A 176 -0.56 -3.44 -13.41
CA GLN A 176 -2.00 -3.16 -13.39
C GLN A 176 -2.72 -3.58 -14.68
N ALA A 177 -2.04 -3.55 -15.82
CA ALA A 177 -2.63 -3.85 -17.13
C ALA A 177 -2.77 -5.36 -17.40
N ASN A 178 -2.20 -6.21 -16.54
CA ASN A 178 -2.16 -7.66 -16.77
C ASN A 178 -3.51 -8.35 -16.52
N LEU A 179 -4.48 -7.67 -15.91
CA LEU A 179 -5.83 -8.19 -15.69
C LEU A 179 -6.84 -7.40 -16.51
N GLY A 180 -7.80 -8.11 -17.10
CA GLY A 180 -8.85 -7.51 -17.89
C GLY A 180 -9.87 -6.72 -17.04
N MET A 181 -10.52 -5.74 -17.67
CA MET A 181 -11.63 -4.95 -17.10
C MET A 181 -12.99 -5.67 -17.15
N SER A 182 -13.00 -7.01 -17.13
CA SER A 182 -14.24 -7.80 -17.19
C SER A 182 -15.02 -7.75 -15.88
N GLN A 183 -14.31 -7.78 -14.76
CA GLN A 183 -14.84 -7.78 -13.40
C GLN A 183 -13.87 -7.07 -12.44
N LEU A 184 -14.21 -7.01 -11.14
CA LEU A 184 -13.33 -6.49 -10.12
C LEU A 184 -12.44 -7.60 -9.56
N TRP A 185 -11.15 -7.47 -9.82
CA TRP A 185 -10.11 -8.37 -9.36
C TRP A 185 -9.37 -7.81 -8.14
N VAL A 186 -8.99 -8.70 -7.24
CA VAL A 186 -8.11 -8.40 -6.11
C VAL A 186 -6.82 -9.20 -6.26
N ARG A 187 -5.69 -8.51 -6.30
CA ARG A 187 -4.36 -9.11 -6.12
C ARG A 187 -3.89 -8.84 -4.71
N PHE A 188 -3.59 -9.91 -3.98
CA PHE A 188 -3.14 -9.82 -2.60
C PHE A 188 -1.71 -10.34 -2.46
N TYR A 189 -0.81 -9.46 -2.01
CA TYR A 189 0.57 -9.81 -1.72
C TYR A 189 0.72 -9.94 -0.21
N THR A 190 1.11 -11.11 0.29
CA THR A 190 1.40 -11.28 1.73
C THR A 190 2.72 -10.63 2.10
N GLU A 191 3.65 -10.58 1.14
CA GLU A 191 4.96 -9.97 1.26
C GLU A 191 5.25 -9.04 0.09
N PRO A 192 5.99 -7.93 0.29
CA PRO A 192 6.25 -6.94 -0.75
C PRO A 192 7.03 -7.49 -1.95
N ASN A 193 8.01 -8.36 -1.72
CA ASN A 193 8.84 -9.01 -2.76
C ASN A 193 8.02 -9.78 -3.81
N GLN A 194 6.83 -10.26 -3.45
CA GLN A 194 5.96 -11.02 -4.35
C GLN A 194 5.46 -10.20 -5.54
N ILE A 195 5.49 -8.86 -5.44
CA ILE A 195 5.10 -7.98 -6.54
C ILE A 195 6.14 -7.91 -7.66
N ILE A 196 7.40 -8.27 -7.38
CA ILE A 196 8.49 -8.19 -8.35
C ILE A 196 8.36 -9.31 -9.39
N ASN A 197 7.95 -10.49 -8.94
CA ASN A 197 7.73 -11.65 -9.81
C ASN A 197 6.38 -12.31 -9.50
N PRO A 198 5.26 -11.69 -9.93
CA PRO A 198 3.93 -12.20 -9.63
C PRO A 198 3.64 -13.54 -10.32
N LYS A 199 4.37 -13.87 -11.39
CA LYS A 199 4.12 -15.05 -12.25
C LYS A 199 4.13 -16.37 -11.49
N ILE A 200 4.97 -16.50 -10.45
CA ILE A 200 5.06 -17.75 -9.67
C ILE A 200 3.75 -18.01 -8.94
N ARG A 201 3.21 -16.99 -8.27
CA ARG A 201 1.96 -17.10 -7.51
C ARG A 201 0.73 -17.10 -8.42
N GLU A 202 0.80 -16.43 -9.58
CA GLU A 202 -0.25 -16.52 -10.61
C GLU A 202 -0.38 -17.96 -11.13
N LYS A 203 0.74 -18.63 -11.43
CA LYS A 203 0.72 -20.05 -11.84
C LYS A 203 0.16 -20.99 -10.77
N GLN A 204 0.31 -20.62 -9.50
CA GLN A 204 -0.25 -21.35 -8.36
C GLN A 204 -1.71 -21.01 -8.07
N GLY A 205 -2.30 -20.02 -8.75
CA GLY A 205 -3.69 -19.58 -8.51
C GLY A 205 -3.91 -18.86 -7.17
N VAL A 206 -2.85 -18.41 -6.49
CA VAL A 206 -2.92 -17.85 -5.12
C VAL A 206 -2.63 -16.34 -5.05
N LEU A 207 -2.70 -15.65 -6.20
CA LEU A 207 -2.47 -14.21 -6.27
C LEU A 207 -3.73 -13.41 -6.57
N SER A 208 -4.49 -13.84 -7.58
CA SER A 208 -5.59 -13.09 -8.15
C SER A 208 -6.91 -13.75 -7.79
N TYR A 209 -7.81 -12.98 -7.19
CA TYR A 209 -9.12 -13.43 -6.74
C TYR A 209 -10.18 -12.54 -7.35
N THR A 210 -11.38 -13.07 -7.59
CA THR A 210 -12.53 -12.19 -7.73
C THR A 210 -12.81 -11.49 -6.41
N ILE A 211 -13.45 -10.32 -6.45
CA ILE A 211 -13.78 -9.59 -5.22
C ILE A 211 -14.62 -10.43 -4.23
N ALA A 212 -15.54 -11.26 -4.75
CA ALA A 212 -16.37 -12.14 -3.94
C ALA A 212 -15.53 -13.22 -3.25
N GLU A 213 -14.69 -13.93 -4.02
CA GLU A 213 -13.76 -14.95 -3.48
C GLU A 213 -12.87 -14.37 -2.39
N PHE A 214 -12.33 -13.16 -2.60
CA PHE A 214 -11.43 -12.54 -1.65
C PHE A 214 -12.14 -12.15 -0.35
N ILE A 215 -13.36 -11.61 -0.43
CA ILE A 215 -14.17 -11.29 0.76
C ILE A 215 -14.49 -12.56 1.54
N SER A 216 -14.94 -13.62 0.87
CA SER A 216 -15.20 -14.92 1.51
C SER A 216 -13.95 -15.50 2.17
N MET A 217 -12.78 -15.35 1.55
CA MET A 217 -11.51 -15.75 2.18
C MET A 217 -11.22 -14.95 3.46
N LEU A 218 -11.45 -13.64 3.47
CA LEU A 218 -11.28 -12.82 4.68
C LEU A 218 -12.25 -13.24 5.79
N GLU A 219 -13.50 -13.56 5.45
CA GLU A 219 -14.51 -14.06 6.39
C GLU A 219 -14.10 -15.41 6.98
N MET A 220 -13.66 -16.34 6.14
CA MET A 220 -13.16 -17.64 6.60
C MET A 220 -12.00 -17.46 7.58
N VAL A 221 -11.02 -16.59 7.27
CA VAL A 221 -9.88 -16.33 8.18
C VAL A 221 -10.36 -15.82 9.55
N GLU A 222 -11.38 -14.97 9.59
CA GLU A 222 -11.94 -14.51 10.86
C GLU A 222 -12.65 -15.62 11.62
N ILE A 223 -13.46 -16.44 10.94
CA ILE A 223 -14.13 -17.60 11.54
C ILE A 223 -13.09 -18.59 12.08
N PHE A 224 -12.06 -18.92 11.31
CA PHE A 224 -10.96 -19.79 11.74
C PHE A 224 -10.27 -19.26 13.00
N ARG A 225 -10.00 -17.95 13.06
CA ARG A 225 -9.35 -17.34 14.22
C ARG A 225 -10.24 -17.29 15.47
N ALA A 226 -11.56 -17.28 15.28
CA ALA A 226 -12.53 -17.30 16.37
C ALA A 226 -12.86 -18.72 16.85
N ALA A 227 -12.88 -19.69 15.93
CA ALA A 227 -13.24 -21.07 16.21
C ALA A 227 -12.09 -21.87 16.82
N LEU A 228 -10.84 -21.58 16.44
CA LEU A 228 -9.66 -22.28 16.93
C LEU A 228 -8.97 -21.48 18.03
N ILE A 229 -8.70 -22.10 19.17
CA ILE A 229 -7.81 -21.51 20.18
C ILE A 229 -6.36 -21.44 19.66
N PRO A 230 -5.48 -20.57 20.20
CA PRO A 230 -4.13 -20.37 19.65
C PRO A 230 -3.32 -21.65 19.45
N ASP A 231 -3.43 -22.61 20.37
CA ASP A 231 -2.73 -23.90 20.27
C ASP A 231 -3.24 -24.77 19.11
N GLU A 232 -4.53 -24.68 18.80
CA GLU A 232 -5.12 -25.36 17.64
C GLU A 232 -4.74 -24.67 16.33
N GLN A 233 -4.64 -23.33 16.33
CA GLN A 233 -4.11 -22.61 15.16
C GLN A 233 -2.65 -23.01 14.87
N GLN A 234 -1.83 -23.18 15.92
CA GLN A 234 -0.46 -23.63 15.83
C GLN A 234 -0.37 -25.07 15.29
N LYS A 235 -1.18 -25.99 15.84
CA LYS A 235 -1.27 -27.37 15.34
C LYS A 235 -1.71 -27.42 13.89
N LEU A 236 -2.74 -26.65 13.50
CA LEU A 236 -3.20 -26.58 12.12
C LEU A 236 -2.09 -26.07 11.18
N PHE A 237 -1.33 -25.06 11.62
CA PHE A 237 -0.19 -24.55 10.86
C PHE A 237 0.88 -25.63 10.64
N GLU A 238 1.21 -26.40 11.68
CA GLU A 238 2.12 -27.54 11.58
C GLU A 238 1.60 -28.61 10.61
N LEU A 239 0.29 -28.92 10.65
CA LEU A 239 -0.34 -29.87 9.72
C LEU A 239 -0.32 -29.41 8.27
N LEU A 240 -0.50 -28.11 8.02
CA LEU A 240 -0.43 -27.55 6.67
C LEU A 240 0.99 -27.64 6.08
N GLN A 241 2.01 -27.61 6.93
CA GLN A 241 3.41 -27.75 6.53
C GLN A 241 3.89 -29.19 6.31
N LEU A 242 3.11 -30.19 6.70
CA LEU A 242 3.45 -31.58 6.42
C LEU A 242 3.61 -31.79 4.90
N SER A 243 4.59 -32.60 4.51
CA SER A 243 4.81 -32.92 3.10
C SER A 243 4.13 -34.23 2.70
N ASP A 244 3.93 -35.13 3.67
CA ASP A 244 3.32 -36.43 3.46
C ASP A 244 1.77 -36.32 3.40
N PRO A 245 1.14 -36.67 2.27
CA PRO A 245 -0.32 -36.67 2.15
C PRO A 245 -1.02 -37.66 3.08
N ASN A 246 -0.39 -38.76 3.49
CA ASN A 246 -1.02 -39.75 4.38
C ASN A 246 -1.11 -39.24 5.83
N GLU A 247 -0.05 -38.61 6.34
CA GLU A 247 -0.08 -37.95 7.65
C GLU A 247 -1.09 -36.82 7.66
N LYS A 248 -1.17 -36.01 6.59
CA LYS A 248 -2.19 -34.97 6.46
C LYS A 248 -3.60 -35.53 6.65
N HIS A 249 -3.97 -36.59 5.95
CA HIS A 249 -5.32 -37.17 6.05
C HIS A 249 -5.63 -37.68 7.46
N PHE A 250 -4.66 -38.33 8.11
CA PHE A 250 -4.83 -38.83 9.49
C PHE A 250 -5.08 -37.69 10.49
N TYR A 251 -4.32 -36.61 10.40
CA TYR A 251 -4.46 -35.48 11.32
C TYR A 251 -5.66 -34.58 11.01
N TRP A 252 -6.06 -34.45 9.74
CA TRP A 252 -7.32 -33.79 9.38
C TRP A 252 -8.54 -34.49 9.99
N GLY A 253 -8.53 -35.83 10.05
CA GLY A 253 -9.58 -36.61 10.73
C GLY A 253 -9.63 -36.42 12.25
N ARG A 254 -8.61 -35.82 12.87
CA ARG A 254 -8.59 -35.44 14.30
C ARG A 254 -8.96 -33.99 14.56
N PHE A 255 -9.04 -33.18 13.50
CA PHE A 255 -9.38 -31.75 13.57
C PHE A 255 -10.86 -31.46 13.30
N LEU A 256 -11.58 -32.42 12.71
CA LEU A 256 -13.04 -32.44 12.56
C LEU A 256 -13.69 -33.10 13.79
#